data_AF-A0A7X6YWJ3-F1
#
_entry.id   AF-A0A7X6YWJ3-F1
#
_cell.length_a   1.000
_cell.length_b   1.000
_cell.length_c   1.000
_cell.angle_alpha   90.00
_cell.angle_beta   90.00
_cell.angle_gamma   90.00
#
_symmetry.space_group_name_H-M   'P 1'
#
loop_
_entity.id
_entity.type
_entity.pdbx_description
1 polymer ?
#
loop_
_entity_poly.entity_id
_entity_poly.type
_entity_poly.pdbx_seq_one_letter_code
_entity_poly.pdbx_strand_id
1 'polypeptide(L)'
;VEIPLPAILAVAASYAFTDQLTVELEYDRTFWSDYEYLDFTYPAPLANPVLFMAFDSAKGKHWEDSDALRLSAEYDLQNRFTLMAGIAYDETPAPESTVGFELPDSDAIIYSFGVRYQATDAMQLGVGYLYDHKKSRSVNNGTVHGTFDESAAHLLTVGLAYSF
;
A
#
# COMPACT_ATOMS: atom_id res chain seq x y z
N VAL A 1 -14.96 -18.01 -5.55
CA VAL A 1 -14.49 -16.75 -4.96
C VAL A 1 -13.92 -15.91 -6.07
N GLU A 2 -14.44 -14.72 -6.21
CA GLU A 2 -13.95 -13.71 -7.14
C GLU A 2 -13.62 -12.49 -6.28
N ILE A 3 -12.42 -11.94 -6.48
CA ILE A 3 -11.98 -10.73 -5.78
C ILE A 3 -11.65 -9.73 -6.89
N PRO A 4 -12.37 -8.61 -6.98
CA PRO A 4 -12.13 -7.64 -8.02
C PRO A 4 -10.74 -7.01 -7.83
N LEU A 5 -10.05 -6.80 -8.95
CA LEU A 5 -8.85 -5.96 -8.97
C LEU A 5 -9.34 -4.53 -9.22
N PRO A 6 -9.21 -3.62 -8.25
CA PRO A 6 -9.72 -2.26 -8.39
C PRO A 6 -8.96 -1.53 -9.49
N ALA A 7 -9.66 -0.64 -10.20
CA ALA A 7 -9.01 0.31 -11.09
C ALA A 7 -8.15 1.30 -10.29
N ILE A 8 -7.12 1.85 -10.93
CA ILE A 8 -6.25 2.88 -10.32
C ILE A 8 -6.13 4.05 -11.29
N LEU A 9 -6.36 5.26 -10.79
CA LEU A 9 -5.99 6.51 -11.44
C LEU A 9 -4.72 7.05 -10.78
N ALA A 10 -3.62 7.09 -11.52
CA ALA A 10 -2.34 7.61 -11.05
C ALA A 10 -1.96 8.90 -11.77
N VAL A 11 -1.59 9.93 -11.00
CA VAL A 11 -1.13 11.22 -11.51
C VAL A 11 0.16 11.60 -10.80
N ALA A 12 1.25 11.76 -11.57
CA ALA A 12 2.56 12.13 -11.04
C ALA A 12 3.14 13.35 -11.75
N ALA A 13 3.89 14.15 -11.02
CA ALA A 13 4.63 15.30 -11.52
C ALA A 13 6.00 15.39 -10.84
N SER A 14 7.05 15.57 -11.65
CA SER A 14 8.42 15.75 -11.18
C SER A 14 8.98 17.10 -11.61
N TYR A 15 9.75 17.76 -10.76
CA TYR A 15 10.43 19.02 -11.07
C TYR A 15 11.87 19.02 -10.56
N ALA A 16 12.81 19.30 -11.48
CA ALA A 16 14.21 19.52 -11.16
C ALA A 16 14.41 20.98 -10.70
N PHE A 17 14.56 21.17 -9.40
CA PHE A 17 14.80 22.50 -8.81
C PHE A 17 16.22 23.00 -9.07
N THR A 18 17.18 22.07 -9.17
CA THR A 18 18.58 22.33 -9.55
C THR A 18 19.09 21.16 -10.39
N ASP A 19 20.33 21.24 -10.88
CA ASP A 19 21.01 20.12 -11.55
C ASP A 19 21.24 18.91 -10.62
N GLN A 20 21.02 19.06 -9.31
CA GLN A 20 21.27 18.05 -8.29
C GLN A 20 19.97 17.59 -7.61
N LEU A 21 18.97 18.47 -7.47
CA LEU A 21 17.76 18.23 -6.70
C LEU A 21 16.54 18.10 -7.61
N THR A 22 15.93 16.92 -7.59
CA THR A 22 14.62 16.66 -8.20
C THR A 22 13.62 16.31 -7.11
N VAL A 23 12.41 16.84 -7.22
CA VAL A 23 11.29 16.54 -6.32
C VAL A 23 10.13 16.01 -7.15
N GLU A 24 9.43 15.02 -6.62
CA GLU A 24 8.30 14.37 -7.27
C GLU A 24 7.10 14.31 -6.33
N LEU A 25 5.92 14.57 -6.88
CA LEU A 25 4.62 14.44 -6.24
C LEU A 25 3.79 13.44 -7.03
N GLU A 26 3.20 12.47 -6.35
CA GLU A 26 2.32 11.46 -6.91
C GLU A 26 1.02 11.40 -6.12
N TYR A 27 -0.09 11.24 -6.84
CA TYR A 27 -1.42 10.99 -6.29
C TYR A 27 -2.03 9.78 -6.99
N ASP A 28 -2.43 8.79 -6.21
CA ASP A 28 -3.18 7.63 -6.67
C ASP A 28 -4.57 7.62 -6.04
N ARG A 29 -5.58 7.36 -6.87
CA ARG A 29 -6.91 6.97 -6.42
C ARG A 29 -7.16 5.53 -6.81
N THR A 30 -7.45 4.68 -5.82
CA THR A 30 -7.81 3.29 -6.03
C THR A 30 -9.30 3.09 -5.82
N PHE A 31 -9.98 2.58 -6.85
CA PHE A 31 -11.43 2.41 -6.86
C PHE A 31 -11.86 1.12 -6.15
N TRP A 32 -11.60 1.04 -4.84
CA TRP A 32 -11.92 -0.11 -4.00
C TRP A 32 -13.42 -0.31 -3.75
N SER A 33 -14.26 0.65 -4.13
CA SER A 33 -15.72 0.51 -4.09
C SER A 33 -16.26 -0.70 -4.87
N ASP A 34 -15.50 -1.23 -5.83
CA ASP A 34 -15.84 -2.48 -6.51
C ASP A 34 -15.84 -3.70 -5.56
N TYR A 35 -15.12 -3.65 -4.43
CA TYR A 35 -15.04 -4.75 -3.47
C TYR A 35 -16.15 -4.69 -2.42
N GLU A 36 -17.36 -5.02 -2.85
CA GLU A 36 -18.54 -4.99 -1.98
C GLU A 36 -18.70 -6.24 -1.11
N TYR A 37 -18.39 -7.43 -1.64
CA TYR A 37 -18.63 -8.70 -0.96
C TYR A 37 -17.44 -9.65 -1.11
N LEU A 38 -17.13 -10.35 -0.02
CA LEU A 38 -16.29 -11.54 -0.05
C LEU A 38 -17.20 -12.77 -0.07
N ASP A 39 -17.35 -13.37 -1.24
CA ASP A 39 -18.23 -14.51 -1.46
C ASP A 39 -17.45 -15.75 -1.92
N PHE A 40 -17.62 -16.85 -1.19
CA PHE A 40 -16.97 -18.12 -1.52
C PHE A 40 -17.90 -18.94 -2.40
N THR A 41 -17.33 -19.60 -3.40
CA THR A 41 -18.13 -20.44 -4.33
C THR A 41 -17.62 -21.85 -4.21
N TYR A 42 -18.43 -22.72 -3.61
CA TYR A 42 -18.07 -24.13 -3.43
C TYR A 42 -18.61 -24.99 -4.58
N PRO A 43 -17.87 -26.02 -5.02
CA PRO A 43 -18.33 -26.93 -6.07
C PRO A 43 -19.59 -27.73 -5.70
N ALA A 44 -19.84 -27.91 -4.40
CA ALA A 44 -21.04 -28.55 -3.88
C ALA A 44 -21.68 -27.62 -2.84
N PRO A 45 -22.99 -27.32 -2.97
CA PRO A 45 -23.67 -26.43 -2.03
C PRO A 45 -23.78 -27.05 -0.64
N LEU A 46 -23.60 -26.25 0.40
CA LEU A 46 -23.83 -26.68 1.77
C LEU A 46 -25.34 -26.75 2.05
N ALA A 47 -25.93 -27.94 1.91
CA ALA A 47 -27.37 -28.14 2.10
C ALA A 47 -27.85 -27.94 3.55
N ASN A 48 -26.94 -28.04 4.54
CA ASN A 48 -27.27 -27.77 5.94
C ASN A 48 -27.29 -26.24 6.18
N PRO A 49 -28.43 -25.65 6.58
CA PRO A 49 -28.55 -24.20 6.72
C PRO A 49 -27.58 -23.57 7.74
N VAL A 50 -27.23 -24.30 8.80
CA VAL A 50 -26.28 -23.81 9.82
C VAL A 50 -24.86 -23.78 9.26
N LEU A 51 -24.47 -24.81 8.50
CA LEU A 51 -23.17 -24.84 7.84
C LEU A 51 -23.08 -23.80 6.72
N PHE A 52 -24.17 -23.60 5.97
CA PHE A 52 -24.24 -22.53 4.97
C PHE A 52 -24.00 -21.16 5.60
N MET A 53 -24.73 -20.81 6.66
CA MET A 53 -24.56 -19.51 7.33
C MET A 53 -23.14 -19.32 7.90
N ALA A 54 -22.52 -20.38 8.42
CA ALA A 54 -21.19 -20.29 9.03
C ALA A 54 -20.04 -20.19 8.01
N PHE A 55 -20.18 -20.81 6.83
CA PHE A 55 -19.06 -21.02 5.90
C PHE A 55 -19.27 -20.48 4.49
N ASP A 56 -20.51 -20.31 4.04
CA ASP A 56 -20.88 -20.00 2.65
C ASP A 56 -21.72 -18.71 2.53
N SER A 57 -21.97 -18.02 3.64
CA SER A 57 -22.62 -16.71 3.59
C SER A 57 -21.63 -15.65 3.08
N ALA A 58 -22.03 -14.93 2.03
CA ALA A 58 -21.28 -13.79 1.53
C ALA A 58 -21.08 -12.75 2.64
N LYS A 59 -19.84 -12.31 2.82
CA LYS A 59 -19.48 -11.32 3.83
C LYS A 59 -19.44 -9.93 3.19
N GLY A 60 -20.32 -9.03 3.63
CA GLY A 60 -20.29 -7.63 3.20
C GLY A 60 -18.99 -6.96 3.61
N LYS A 61 -18.24 -6.49 2.62
CA LYS A 61 -16.99 -5.74 2.77
C LYS A 61 -17.20 -4.26 2.54
N HIS A 62 -17.92 -3.87 1.50
CA HIS A 62 -18.27 -2.47 1.22
C HIS A 62 -17.07 -1.52 1.34
N TRP A 63 -15.93 -1.90 0.75
CA TRP A 63 -14.76 -1.03 0.79
C TRP A 63 -15.04 0.30 0.09
N GLU A 64 -14.37 1.35 0.53
CA GLU A 64 -14.49 2.69 -0.01
C GLU A 64 -13.27 2.99 -0.89
N ASP A 65 -13.46 3.79 -1.93
CA ASP A 65 -12.33 4.29 -2.72
C ASP A 65 -11.31 4.96 -1.80
N SER A 66 -10.02 4.69 -2.01
CA SER A 66 -8.96 5.26 -1.19
C SER A 66 -7.99 6.07 -2.02
N ASP A 67 -7.41 7.07 -1.37
CA ASP A 67 -6.43 7.98 -1.96
C ASP A 67 -5.06 7.79 -1.30
N ALA A 68 -4.00 7.84 -2.10
CA ALA A 68 -2.61 7.84 -1.63
C ALA A 68 -1.85 9.03 -2.22
N LEU A 69 -1.14 9.77 -1.38
CA LEU A 69 -0.33 10.92 -1.78
C LEU A 69 1.13 10.69 -1.40
N ARG A 70 2.05 10.85 -2.35
CA ARG A 70 3.49 10.65 -2.14
C ARG A 70 4.26 11.88 -2.54
N LEU A 71 5.22 12.26 -1.70
CA LEU A 71 6.20 13.31 -1.96
C LEU A 71 7.58 12.72 -1.79
N SER A 72 8.41 12.82 -2.82
CA SER A 72 9.78 12.31 -2.79
C SER A 72 10.78 13.34 -3.32
N ALA A 73 12.03 13.17 -2.94
CA ALA A 73 13.14 13.97 -3.41
C ALA A 73 14.34 13.09 -3.71
N GLU A 74 15.01 13.39 -4.81
CA GLU A 74 16.27 12.80 -5.23
C GLU A 74 17.35 13.88 -5.26
N TYR A 75 18.51 13.59 -4.67
CA TYR A 75 19.68 14.48 -4.62
C TYR A 75 20.94 13.79 -5.16
N ASP A 76 21.44 14.26 -6.30
CA ASP A 76 22.71 13.82 -6.88
C ASP A 76 23.89 14.53 -6.19
N LEU A 77 24.75 13.74 -5.54
CA LEU A 77 25.94 14.22 -4.84
C LEU A 77 27.10 14.55 -5.80
N GLN A 78 26.94 14.32 -7.11
CA GLN A 78 27.94 14.53 -8.17
C GLN A 78 29.25 13.73 -7.98
N ASN A 79 29.21 12.71 -7.14
CA ASN A 79 30.35 11.86 -6.80
C ASN A 79 30.02 10.36 -7.01
N ARG A 80 29.16 10.07 -7.99
CA ARG A 80 28.59 8.74 -8.29
C ARG A 80 27.55 8.25 -7.28
N PHE A 81 27.13 9.06 -6.32
CA PHE A 81 26.07 8.73 -5.39
C PHE A 81 24.84 9.61 -5.58
N THR A 82 23.68 8.98 -5.48
CA THR A 82 22.39 9.66 -5.46
C THR A 82 21.63 9.27 -4.21
N LEU A 83 21.14 10.24 -3.46
CA LEU A 83 20.34 10.04 -2.25
C LEU A 83 18.87 10.22 -2.60
N MET A 84 18.02 9.37 -2.04
CA MET A 84 16.57 9.41 -2.24
C MET A 84 15.88 9.41 -0.87
N ALA A 85 14.84 10.22 -0.72
CA ALA A 85 13.98 10.20 0.46
C ALA A 85 12.54 10.48 0.04
N GLY A 86 11.59 9.92 0.79
CA GLY A 86 10.17 10.13 0.51
C GLY A 86 9.29 9.98 1.74
N ILE A 87 8.11 10.57 1.64
CA ILE A 87 7.01 10.42 2.58
C ILE A 87 5.73 10.19 1.79
N ALA A 88 4.88 9.30 2.28
CA ALA A 88 3.55 9.11 1.73
C ALA A 88 2.49 9.02 2.83
N TYR A 89 1.28 9.42 2.46
CA TYR A 89 0.07 9.18 3.21
C TYR A 89 -0.82 8.26 2.39
N ASP A 90 -1.27 7.16 2.98
CA ASP A 90 -2.05 6.12 2.32
C ASP A 90 -3.33 5.86 3.13
N GLU A 91 -4.50 6.11 2.55
CA GLU A 91 -5.79 5.94 3.21
C GLU A 91 -6.26 4.49 3.16
N THR A 92 -6.85 4.00 4.26
CA THR A 92 -7.44 2.67 4.24
C THR A 92 -8.75 2.65 3.46
N PRO A 93 -8.95 1.70 2.53
CA PRO A 93 -10.25 1.47 1.89
C PRO A 93 -11.24 0.71 2.79
N ALA A 94 -10.78 0.08 3.87
CA ALA A 94 -11.62 -0.77 4.70
C ALA A 94 -12.41 0.07 5.73
N PRO A 95 -13.76 0.12 5.69
CA PRO A 95 -14.54 0.91 6.63
C PRO A 95 -14.68 0.20 8.00
N GLU A 96 -14.96 0.98 9.05
CA GLU A 96 -14.99 0.46 10.43
C GLU A 96 -16.11 -0.55 10.66
N SER A 97 -17.19 -0.43 9.87
CA SER A 97 -18.38 -1.28 9.96
C SER A 97 -18.15 -2.72 9.52
N THR A 98 -17.16 -2.97 8.64
CA THR A 98 -16.93 -4.28 7.99
C THR A 98 -15.50 -4.79 8.10
N VAL A 99 -14.57 -3.98 8.64
CA VAL A 99 -13.20 -4.41 8.91
C VAL A 99 -13.20 -5.61 9.86
N GLY A 100 -12.34 -6.58 9.57
CA GLY A 100 -12.24 -7.85 10.29
C GLY A 100 -10.79 -8.21 10.59
N PHE A 101 -10.60 -9.25 11.40
CA PHE A 101 -9.27 -9.71 11.82
C PHE A 101 -8.42 -10.27 10.67
N GLU A 102 -9.02 -10.65 9.55
CA GLU A 102 -8.33 -11.14 8.37
C GLU A 102 -7.47 -10.05 7.70
N LEU A 103 -7.89 -8.80 7.79
CA LEU A 103 -7.26 -7.66 7.12
C LEU A 103 -7.58 -6.38 7.90
N PRO A 104 -6.94 -6.20 9.09
CA PRO A 104 -7.19 -5.09 9.99
C PRO A 104 -6.44 -3.85 9.50
N ASP A 105 -6.90 -3.31 8.37
CA ASP A 105 -6.25 -2.20 7.71
C ASP A 105 -6.58 -0.85 8.37
N SER A 106 -5.66 0.11 8.22
CA SER A 106 -5.78 1.48 8.71
C SER A 106 -4.88 2.41 7.91
N ASP A 107 -5.16 3.73 7.99
CA ASP A 107 -4.32 4.73 7.32
C ASP A 107 -2.85 4.55 7.70
N ALA A 108 -1.96 4.76 6.73
CA ALA A 108 -0.54 4.66 6.92
C ALA A 108 0.17 5.99 6.63
N ILE A 109 1.23 6.24 7.39
CA ILE A 109 2.29 7.17 7.01
C ILE A 109 3.53 6.34 6.70
N ILE A 110 4.01 6.48 5.47
CA ILE A 110 5.13 5.71 4.96
C ILE A 110 6.32 6.64 4.82
N TYR A 111 7.46 6.22 5.34
CA TYR A 111 8.75 6.92 5.20
C TYR A 111 9.71 6.05 4.40
N SER A 112 10.43 6.65 3.46
CA SER A 112 11.42 5.94 2.67
C SER A 112 12.74 6.71 2.58
N PHE A 113 13.82 5.96 2.52
CA PHE A 113 15.16 6.45 2.28
C PHE A 113 15.92 5.45 1.39
N GLY A 114 16.76 5.94 0.49
CA GLY A 114 17.57 5.11 -0.35
C GLY A 114 18.85 5.79 -0.83
N VAL A 115 19.78 4.96 -1.29
CA VAL A 115 21.02 5.39 -1.93
C VAL A 115 21.23 4.58 -3.19
N ARG A 116 21.66 5.27 -4.25
CA ARG A 116 22.09 4.67 -5.50
C ARG A 116 23.56 5.02 -5.73
N TYR A 117 24.33 4.04 -6.18
CA TYR A 117 25.75 4.15 -6.47
C TYR A 117 26.04 3.75 -7.92
N GLN A 118 26.62 4.66 -8.69
CA GLN A 118 27.09 4.46 -10.05
C GLN A 118 28.48 3.82 -10.06
N ALA A 119 28.53 2.49 -9.95
CA ALA A 119 29.77 1.72 -9.88
C ALA A 119 30.64 1.85 -11.15
N THR A 120 30.03 1.82 -12.32
CA THR A 120 30.66 2.11 -13.63
C THR A 120 29.67 2.90 -14.47
N ASP A 121 30.05 3.42 -15.62
CA ASP A 121 29.10 4.17 -16.48
C ASP A 121 27.96 3.28 -17.02
N ALA A 122 28.13 1.96 -16.96
CA ALA A 122 27.13 0.96 -17.36
C ALA A 122 26.41 0.28 -16.19
N MET A 123 26.87 0.43 -14.94
CA MET A 123 26.38 -0.35 -13.79
C MET A 123 26.02 0.54 -12.60
N GLN A 124 24.83 0.30 -12.04
CA GLN A 124 24.32 0.95 -10.84
C GLN A 124 23.91 -0.08 -9.78
N LEU A 125 24.14 0.27 -8.53
CA LEU A 125 23.68 -0.48 -7.36
C LEU A 125 22.77 0.41 -6.52
N GLY A 126 21.69 -0.13 -5.99
CA GLY A 126 20.76 0.60 -5.15
C GLY A 126 20.45 -0.15 -3.85
N VAL A 127 20.31 0.59 -2.77
CA VAL A 127 19.75 0.09 -1.51
C VAL A 127 18.68 1.07 -1.05
N GLY A 128 17.53 0.55 -0.65
CA GLY A 128 16.40 1.32 -0.15
C GLY A 128 15.82 0.69 1.10
N TYR A 129 15.26 1.54 1.96
CA TYR A 129 14.54 1.14 3.14
C TYR A 129 13.25 1.95 3.23
N LEU A 130 12.17 1.27 3.60
CA LEU A 130 10.85 1.86 3.79
C LEU A 130 10.28 1.37 5.13
N TYR A 131 9.71 2.32 5.87
CA TYR A 131 9.00 2.10 7.11
C TYR A 131 7.55 2.57 6.94
N ASP A 132 6.63 1.62 6.97
CA ASP A 132 5.19 1.84 6.93
C ASP A 132 4.69 1.84 8.38
N HIS A 133 4.19 2.98 8.84
CA HIS A 133 3.57 3.12 10.14
C HIS A 133 2.06 3.27 10.00
N LYS A 134 1.32 2.28 10.47
CA LYS A 134 -0.14 2.29 10.46
C LYS A 134 -0.68 2.99 11.70
N LYS A 135 -1.64 3.88 11.49
CA LYS A 135 -2.33 4.57 12.58
C LYS A 135 -3.15 3.57 13.40
N SER A 136 -3.19 3.80 14.70
CA SER A 136 -4.05 3.06 15.61
C SER A 136 -5.52 3.25 15.23
N ARG A 137 -6.29 2.17 15.24
CA ARG A 137 -7.71 2.17 14.87
C ARG A 137 -8.51 1.39 15.89
N SER A 138 -9.49 2.05 16.52
CA SER A 138 -10.44 1.38 17.40
C SER A 138 -11.67 0.97 16.61
N VAL A 139 -12.04 -0.30 16.69
CA VAL A 139 -13.17 -0.89 15.96
C VAL A 139 -14.15 -1.49 16.95
N ASN A 140 -15.42 -1.16 16.76
CA ASN A 140 -16.54 -1.70 17.51
C ASN A 140 -17.65 -2.05 16.52
N ASN A 141 -17.55 -3.24 15.93
CA ASN A 141 -18.54 -3.81 15.01
C ASN A 141 -18.93 -5.22 15.46
N GLY A 142 -19.90 -5.85 14.79
CA GLY A 142 -20.40 -7.19 15.17
C GLY A 142 -19.36 -8.33 15.10
N THR A 143 -18.15 -8.05 14.59
CA THR A 143 -17.05 -9.01 14.43
C THR A 143 -15.85 -8.65 15.32
N VAL A 144 -15.51 -7.36 15.41
CA VAL A 144 -14.32 -6.83 16.10
C VAL A 144 -14.74 -5.87 17.19
N HIS A 145 -14.26 -6.12 18.41
CA HIS A 145 -14.35 -5.21 19.54
C HIS A 145 -12.96 -5.01 20.15
N GLY A 146 -12.25 -3.96 19.73
CA GLY A 146 -10.90 -3.69 20.21
C GLY A 146 -10.18 -2.62 19.42
N THR A 147 -8.89 -2.47 19.70
CA THR A 147 -8.02 -1.50 19.02
C THR A 147 -6.87 -2.24 18.34
N PHE A 148 -6.68 -1.97 17.06
CA PHE A 148 -5.46 -2.33 16.35
C PHE A 148 -4.47 -1.18 16.55
N ASP A 149 -3.31 -1.49 17.12
CA ASP A 149 -2.30 -0.51 17.49
C ASP A 149 -0.90 -1.03 17.17
N GLU A 150 0.08 -0.13 17.14
CA GLU A 150 1.51 -0.42 16.94
C GLU A 150 1.81 -1.26 15.68
N SER A 151 0.94 -1.16 14.66
CA SER A 151 1.12 -1.88 13.41
C SER A 151 2.13 -1.15 12.52
N ALA A 152 3.15 -1.87 12.09
CA ALA A 152 4.18 -1.33 11.21
C ALA A 152 4.78 -2.41 10.31
N ALA A 153 5.32 -2.00 9.17
CA ALA A 153 6.08 -2.84 8.27
C ALA A 153 7.42 -2.21 7.92
N HIS A 154 8.42 -3.07 7.73
CA HIS A 154 9.77 -2.70 7.33
C HIS A 154 10.09 -3.39 6.02
N LEU A 155 10.50 -2.62 5.01
CA LEU A 155 10.90 -3.14 3.71
C LEU A 155 12.35 -2.73 3.44
N LEU A 156 13.20 -3.72 3.12
CA LEU A 156 14.56 -3.52 2.67
C LEU A 156 14.67 -3.99 1.22
N THR A 157 15.18 -3.12 0.35
CA THR A 157 15.31 -3.38 -1.08
C THR A 157 16.77 -3.23 -1.49
N VAL A 158 17.26 -4.16 -2.32
CA VAL A 158 18.57 -4.07 -2.97
C VAL A 158 18.38 -4.32 -4.46
N GLY A 159 19.00 -3.50 -5.31
CA GLY A 159 18.86 -3.58 -6.76
C GLY A 159 20.19 -3.40 -7.49
N LEU A 160 20.28 -4.02 -8.67
CA LEU A 160 21.38 -3.84 -9.62
C LEU A 160 20.78 -3.53 -10.98
N ALA A 161 21.28 -2.48 -11.64
CA ALA A 161 20.93 -2.13 -13.00
C ALA A 161 22.18 -2.12 -13.89
N TYR A 162 22.05 -2.63 -15.11
CA TYR A 162 23.12 -2.69 -16.10
C TYR A 162 22.62 -2.27 -17.49
N SER A 163 23.35 -1.39 -18.18
CA SER A 163 23.05 -0.93 -19.54
C SER A 163 24.11 -1.41 -20.52
N PHE A 164 23.68 -1.98 -21.65
CA PHE A 164 24.53 -2.56 -22.71
C PHE A 164 24.87 -1.56 -23.81
#